data_AF-A0A345Y1X0-F1
#
_entry.id   AF-A0A345Y1X0-F1
#
_cell.length_a   1.000
_cell.length_b   1.000
_cell.length_c   1.000
_cell.angle_alpha   90.00
_cell.angle_beta   90.00
_cell.angle_gamma   90.00
#
_symmetry.space_group_name_H-M   'P 1'
#
loop_
_entity.id
_entity.type
_entity.pdbx_description
1 polymer ?
#
loop_
_entity_poly.entity_id
_entity_poly.type
_entity_poly.pdbx_seq_one_letter_code
_entity_poly.pdbx_strand_id
1 'polypeptide(L)'
;MTWPPVAQTGDGNVWVTGACWLYCRREGVRVLWVGSVRTPGTTGDVYACGPCIAELDRIVRVTSQERAGTTGATTCEHRWLEKRNGKTFCGDCTRQLYL
;
A
#
# COMPACT_ATOMS: atom_id res chain seq x y z
N MET A 1 -4.01 -4.70 15.34
CA MET A 1 -5.18 -3.96 14.80
C MET A 1 -5.66 -4.72 13.57
N THR A 2 -6.94 -5.11 13.51
CA THR A 2 -7.50 -5.72 12.30
C THR A 2 -7.89 -4.62 11.33
N TRP A 3 -7.42 -4.70 10.09
CA TRP A 3 -7.78 -3.73 9.06
C TRP A 3 -9.22 -4.04 8.56
N PRO A 4 -10.06 -3.02 8.30
CA PRO A 4 -11.43 -3.26 7.84
C PRO A 4 -11.48 -3.93 6.47
N PRO A 5 -12.53 -4.72 6.17
CA PRO A 5 -12.68 -5.33 4.84
C PRO A 5 -12.74 -4.25 3.75
N VAL A 6 -12.25 -4.58 2.56
CA VAL A 6 -12.41 -3.72 1.38
C VAL A 6 -13.89 -3.47 1.09
N ALA A 7 -14.21 -2.28 0.55
CA ALA A 7 -15.58 -1.91 0.25
C ALA A 7 -16.27 -2.91 -0.71
N GLN A 8 -17.52 -3.26 -0.42
CA GLN A 8 -18.35 -4.21 -1.15
C GLN A 8 -19.71 -3.58 -1.48
N THR A 9 -20.36 -3.98 -2.57
CA THR A 9 -21.72 -3.51 -2.83
C THR A 9 -22.67 -4.02 -1.74
N GLY A 10 -23.35 -3.11 -1.04
CA GLY A 10 -24.26 -3.44 0.06
C GLY A 10 -23.66 -3.28 1.46
N ASP A 11 -22.42 -2.80 1.58
CA ASP A 11 -21.72 -2.54 2.85
C ASP A 11 -22.09 -1.20 3.53
N GLY A 12 -23.17 -0.55 3.07
CA GLY A 12 -23.60 0.76 3.55
C GLY A 12 -22.92 1.95 2.85
N ASN A 13 -21.94 1.72 1.97
CA ASN A 13 -21.37 2.80 1.16
C ASN A 13 -22.35 3.29 0.07
N VAL A 14 -22.20 4.56 -0.32
CA VAL A 14 -23.02 5.17 -1.37
C VAL A 14 -22.47 4.82 -2.75
N TRP A 15 -22.87 3.64 -3.23
CA TRP A 15 -22.59 3.21 -4.60
C TRP A 15 -23.54 3.92 -5.60
N VAL A 16 -23.02 4.35 -6.74
CA VAL A 16 -23.80 4.94 -7.84
C VAL A 16 -23.60 4.12 -9.12
N THR A 17 -24.48 4.28 -10.10
CA THR A 17 -24.29 3.65 -11.42
C THR A 17 -23.50 4.61 -12.31
N GLY A 18 -22.40 4.14 -12.90
CA GLY A 18 -21.54 4.99 -13.73
C GLY A 18 -20.42 4.22 -14.43
N ALA A 19 -19.40 4.97 -14.86
CA ALA A 19 -18.20 4.41 -15.46
C ALA A 19 -17.12 4.14 -14.40
N CYS A 20 -16.45 2.99 -14.49
CA CYS A 20 -15.27 2.69 -13.69
C CYS A 20 -14.05 3.39 -14.29
N TRP A 21 -13.41 4.29 -13.54
CA TRP A 21 -12.26 5.05 -14.01
C TRP A 21 -10.93 4.30 -13.80
N LEU A 22 -10.95 3.19 -13.06
CA LEU A 22 -9.80 2.29 -12.95
C LEU A 22 -9.71 1.34 -14.15
N TYR A 23 -8.93 0.27 -14.00
CA TYR A 23 -8.42 -0.59 -15.07
C TYR A 23 -9.48 -1.16 -16.02
N CYS A 24 -10.67 -1.53 -15.53
CA CYS A 24 -11.64 -2.23 -16.37
C CYS A 24 -12.48 -1.32 -17.29
N ARG A 25 -12.52 -0.01 -17.04
CA ARG A 25 -13.22 1.00 -17.88
C ARG A 25 -14.69 0.72 -18.23
N ARG A 26 -15.35 -0.24 -17.58
CA ARG A 26 -16.75 -0.60 -17.85
C ARG A 26 -17.71 0.53 -17.48
N GLU A 27 -18.75 0.70 -18.27
CA GLU A 27 -19.86 1.62 -18.04
C GLU A 27 -21.09 0.91 -17.50
N GLY A 28 -22.04 1.66 -16.93
CA GLY A 28 -23.30 1.12 -16.40
C GLY A 28 -23.14 0.20 -15.19
N VAL A 29 -21.98 0.22 -14.52
CA VAL A 29 -21.69 -0.63 -13.35
C VAL A 29 -21.85 0.15 -12.05
N ARG A 30 -22.01 -0.57 -10.93
CA ARG A 30 -21.99 0.02 -9.59
C ARG A 30 -20.57 0.47 -9.27
N VAL A 31 -20.39 1.76 -9.03
CA VAL A 31 -19.11 2.40 -8.70
C VAL A 31 -19.21 3.18 -7.39
N LEU A 32 -18.08 3.24 -6.68
CA LEU A 32 -17.91 4.00 -5.44
C LEU A 32 -16.87 5.10 -5.66
N TRP A 33 -17.06 6.25 -5.01
CA TRP A 33 -16.07 7.32 -4.97
C TRP A 33 -14.80 6.84 -4.25
N VAL A 34 -13.65 6.95 -4.92
CA VAL A 34 -12.34 6.54 -4.39
C VAL A 34 -11.55 7.73 -3.86
N GLY A 35 -11.71 8.89 -4.49
CA GLY A 35 -10.97 10.10 -4.14
C GLY A 35 -10.94 11.10 -5.30
N SER A 36 -10.48 12.32 -5.03
CA SER A 36 -10.31 13.35 -6.06
C SER A 36 -8.90 13.32 -6.65
N VAL A 37 -8.79 13.55 -7.96
CA VAL A 37 -7.53 13.70 -8.70
C VAL A 37 -7.43 15.10 -9.27
N ARG A 38 -6.23 15.67 -9.21
CA ARG A 38 -5.90 16.94 -9.86
C ARG A 38 -5.08 16.68 -11.12
N THR A 39 -5.47 17.31 -12.22
CA THR A 39 -4.70 17.38 -13.45
C THR A 39 -4.46 18.85 -13.80
N PRO A 40 -3.50 19.18 -14.68
CA PRO A 40 -3.34 20.55 -15.15
C PRO A 40 -4.68 21.12 -15.63
N GLY A 41 -5.13 22.20 -15.02
CA GLY A 41 -6.37 22.90 -15.37
C GLY A 41 -7.69 22.28 -14.91
N THR A 42 -7.72 21.12 -14.24
CA THR A 42 -9.00 20.58 -13.73
C THR A 42 -8.84 19.62 -12.53
N THR A 43 -9.92 19.46 -11.77
CA THR A 43 -10.04 18.46 -10.71
C THR A 43 -11.23 17.56 -11.06
N GLY A 44 -11.07 16.26 -10.88
CA GLY A 44 -12.13 15.29 -11.09
C GLY A 44 -12.19 14.27 -9.96
N ASP A 45 -13.35 13.64 -9.79
CA ASP A 45 -13.54 12.58 -8.82
C ASP A 45 -13.40 11.21 -9.48
N VAL A 46 -12.60 10.34 -8.87
CA VAL A 46 -12.36 8.98 -9.36
C VAL A 46 -13.42 8.06 -8.77
N TYR A 47 -14.14 7.36 -9.64
CA TYR A 47 -15.13 6.34 -9.28
C TYR A 47 -14.70 4.96 -9.78
N ALA A 48 -14.89 3.91 -8.96
CA ALA A 48 -14.43 2.56 -9.28
C ALA A 48 -15.43 1.46 -8.90
N CYS A 49 -15.49 0.39 -9.69
CA CYS A 49 -16.32 -0.77 -9.37
C CYS A 49 -15.64 -1.71 -8.34
N GLY A 50 -16.44 -2.48 -7.59
CA GLY A 50 -15.97 -3.36 -6.52
C GLY A 50 -14.75 -4.22 -6.86
N PRO A 51 -14.73 -4.96 -7.98
CA PRO A 51 -13.56 -5.75 -8.36
C PRO A 51 -12.28 -4.92 -8.55
N CYS A 52 -12.38 -3.71 -9.10
CA CYS A 52 -11.22 -2.83 -9.27
C CYS A 52 -10.77 -2.22 -7.93
N ILE A 53 -11.68 -1.96 -6.99
CA ILE A 53 -11.32 -1.51 -5.63
C ILE A 53 -10.59 -2.62 -4.87
N ALA A 54 -11.06 -3.86 -4.97
CA ALA A 54 -10.40 -5.02 -4.37
C ALA A 54 -8.95 -5.19 -4.87
N GLU A 55 -8.74 -5.01 -6.18
CA GLU A 55 -7.40 -5.08 -6.76
C GLU A 55 -6.52 -3.90 -6.34
N LEU A 56 -7.07 -2.68 -6.29
CA LEU A 56 -6.34 -1.51 -5.80
C LEU A 56 -5.92 -1.70 -4.32
N ASP A 57 -6.82 -2.19 -3.47
CA ASP A 57 -6.54 -2.51 -2.07
C ASP A 57 -5.40 -3.53 -1.95
N ARG A 58 -5.44 -4.60 -2.77
CA ARG A 58 -4.36 -5.60 -2.83
C ARG A 58 -3.01 -4.96 -3.18
N ILE A 59 -2.96 -4.10 -4.20
CA ILE A 59 -1.73 -3.41 -4.61
C ILE A 59 -1.21 -2.54 -3.47
N VAL A 60 -2.07 -1.72 -2.86
CA VAL A 60 -1.71 -0.84 -1.74
C VAL A 60 -1.15 -1.63 -0.57
N ARG A 61 -1.77 -2.77 -0.21
CA ARG A 61 -1.28 -3.64 0.88
C ARG A 61 0.13 -4.13 0.60
N VAL A 62 0.37 -4.69 -0.59
CA VAL A 62 1.68 -5.24 -0.96
C VAL A 62 2.75 -4.16 -0.93
N THR A 63 2.52 -3.01 -1.57
CA THR A 63 3.49 -1.91 -1.61
C THR A 63 3.74 -1.29 -0.22
N SER A 64 2.72 -1.22 0.64
CA SER A 64 2.89 -0.71 2.00
C SER A 64 3.74 -1.65 2.86
N GLN A 65 3.57 -2.96 2.67
CA GLN A 65 4.39 -3.97 3.33
C GLN A 65 5.84 -3.93 2.84
N GLU A 66 6.10 -3.76 1.55
CA GLU A 66 7.46 -3.63 1.01
C GLU A 66 8.18 -2.40 1.57
N ARG A 67 7.47 -1.27 1.66
CA ARG A 67 8.00 -0.07 2.32
C ARG A 67 8.28 -0.35 3.79
N ALA A 68 7.35 -0.96 4.51
CA ALA A 68 7.55 -1.35 5.91
C ALA A 68 8.65 -2.40 6.10
N GLY A 69 8.95 -3.25 5.11
CA GLY A 69 10.08 -4.18 5.12
C GLY A 69 11.42 -3.49 4.84
N THR A 70 11.39 -2.36 4.12
CA THR A 70 12.58 -1.53 3.86
C THR A 70 12.87 -0.58 5.04
N THR A 71 11.83 -0.05 5.69
CA THR A 71 11.93 0.62 7.02
C THR A 71 11.93 -0.37 8.19
N GLY A 72 11.77 -1.67 7.88
CA GLY A 72 11.92 -2.82 8.77
C GLY A 72 13.38 -3.30 8.85
N ALA A 73 14.31 -2.54 8.28
CA ALA A 73 15.51 -2.22 9.04
C ALA A 73 15.04 -1.52 10.33
N THR A 74 14.58 -2.30 11.31
CA THR A 74 14.73 -1.95 12.72
C THR A 74 16.05 -1.22 12.79
N THR A 75 16.05 0.03 13.22
CA THR A 75 17.27 0.73 13.59
C THR A 75 18.07 -0.25 14.46
N CYS A 76 19.01 -1.03 13.89
CA CYS A 76 19.88 -1.89 14.69
C CYS A 76 20.65 -0.82 15.44
N GLU A 77 20.42 -0.69 16.74
CA GLU A 77 21.21 0.18 17.62
C GLU A 77 22.67 -0.31 17.69
N HIS A 78 23.02 -1.35 16.91
CA HIS A 78 24.32 -1.98 16.81
C HIS A 78 24.89 -2.33 18.19
N ARG A 79 23.98 -2.68 19.11
CA ARG A 79 24.31 -2.99 20.50
C ARG A 79 25.02 -4.33 20.64
N TRP A 80 24.70 -5.28 19.76
CA TRP A 80 25.33 -6.60 19.77
C TRP A 80 26.31 -6.75 18.60
N LEU A 81 27.60 -6.87 18.93
CA LEU A 81 28.71 -6.93 17.98
C LEU A 81 29.40 -8.29 18.03
N GLU A 82 29.73 -8.82 16.85
CA GLU A 82 30.52 -10.04 16.68
C GLU A 82 31.75 -9.78 15.81
N LYS A 83 32.88 -10.42 16.12
CA LYS A 83 34.06 -10.40 15.25
C LYS A 83 34.09 -11.61 14.33
N ARG A 84 34.23 -11.38 13.02
CA ARG A 84 34.43 -12.43 12.00
C ARG A 84 35.57 -12.01 11.08
N ASN A 85 36.62 -12.83 10.96
CA ASN A 85 37.79 -12.57 10.10
C ASN A 85 38.40 -11.17 10.29
N GLY A 86 38.51 -10.71 11.54
CA GLY A 86 39.07 -9.40 11.87
C GLY A 86 38.14 -8.20 11.62
N LYS A 87 36.93 -8.42 11.10
CA LYS A 87 35.90 -7.39 10.86
C LYS A 87 34.79 -7.48 11.92
N THR A 88 34.19 -6.34 12.26
CA THR A 88 33.09 -6.25 13.23
C THR A 88 31.74 -6.26 12.50
N PHE A 89 30.78 -7.06 12.96
CA PHE A 89 29.43 -7.16 12.40
C PHE A 89 28.36 -7.00 13.51
N CYS A 90 27.18 -6.40 13.22
CA CYS A 90 26.01 -6.46 14.12
C CYS A 90 25.48 -7.91 14.10
N GLY A 91 25.37 -8.56 15.27
CA GLY A 91 24.90 -9.95 15.38
C GLY A 91 23.45 -10.13 14.90
N ASP A 92 22.64 -9.08 15.02
CA ASP A 92 21.24 -9.09 14.60
C ASP A 92 21.04 -8.82 13.11
N CYS A 93 21.60 -7.72 12.58
CA CYS A 93 21.39 -7.32 11.19
C CYS A 93 22.51 -7.77 10.24
N THR A 94 23.56 -8.43 10.75
CA THR A 94 24.72 -8.97 10.00
C THR A 94 25.52 -7.94 9.19
N ARG A 95 25.27 -6.63 9.39
CA ARG A 95 25.97 -5.55 8.69
C ARG A 95 27.37 -5.36 9.28
N GLN A 96 28.38 -5.20 8.41
CA GLN A 96 29.74 -4.85 8.83
C GLN A 96 29.78 -3.39 9.32
N LEU A 97 30.40 -3.19 10.49
CA LEU A 97 30.62 -1.89 11.09
C LEU A 97 32.11 -1.55 11.04
N TYR A 98 32.41 -0.36 10.55
CA TYR A 98 33.74 0.22 10.59
C TYR A 98 33.76 1.14 11.80
N LEU A 99 34.42 0.68 12.86
CA LEU A 99 34.69 1.47 14.07
C LEU A 99 36.05 2.16 13.92
#